data_AF-A0A1V9Z8C5-F1
#
_entry.id   AF-A0A1V9Z8C5-F1
#
_cell.length_a   1.000
_cell.length_b   1.000
_cell.length_c   1.000
_cell.angle_alpha   90.00
_cell.angle_beta   90.00
_cell.angle_gamma   90.00
#
_symmetry.space_group_name_H-M   'P 1'
#
loop_
_entity.id
_entity.type
_entity.pdbx_description
1 polymer ?
#
loop_
_entity_poly.entity_id
_entity_poly.type
_entity_poly.pdbx_seq_one_letter_code
_entity_poly.pdbx_strand_id
1 'polypeptide(L)'
;MRRLTRHATVNREFLEIEWGAACRRPLLLWIYIQHTLTFAYFALLGAMHLSLDVGMRIAMHSYAPGPSGVLLIATGVLHLSPFVPARLWPRRCRCNSRRYWPRLPINVEIAANHFVAISCETYTAYDMSCTIVTAELAGLYAALLALNCLCTTWLLFLRHAASKIVWVSIVDSAISFLLSAGFPLFFLLVPLLHFMFTSSKDISHSLRWFAEIYSTSRALSVSSLGGLFLRMLPGVTNYVVLRRVTVSLGRQRRRGPVTPEVGKKAFTTQQRYGRVLKGVLIINVLWGLAVVAASTRATYHRATCPAYCVYASAPWFNTNCNCIYALVNCANLGIVGTTIDSYFDASVLGPNLVFLHVERCDVSSGLAATTITAFQLLYALQLESTNLTHWDVEGSELQSSIKVISIRGSRLEQVPRILAPAPPGVRWIFIVDSLLTYIPTSAWESWTSLLSLWLGDNGLTNIPAIVWENMTSLQILALNNNALSTIPEAELSRLPQLHTLHLHNNQLVTFPATLLAAHPTLQITLNHNPIASIESLYPNAQVASTLWCKSQPVSDVCYADCAETCGRPVVGNYLCDLSCNTTTCQYDEGDCIY
;
A
#
# COMPACT_ATOMS: atom_id res chain seq x y z
N MET A 1 75.28 -45.56 25.74
CA MET A 1 75.17 -44.34 24.90
C MET A 1 73.77 -43.75 25.05
N ARG A 2 73.69 -42.50 25.54
CA ARG A 2 72.73 -41.40 25.26
C ARG A 2 71.21 -41.73 25.15
N ARG A 3 70.43 -41.31 26.17
CA ARG A 3 69.58 -40.08 26.24
C ARG A 3 68.23 -40.24 25.53
N LEU A 4 67.12 -40.31 26.28
CA LEU A 4 66.29 -39.16 26.69
C LEU A 4 65.86 -38.27 25.51
N THR A 5 64.59 -38.38 25.12
CA THR A 5 63.70 -37.21 24.94
C THR A 5 62.23 -37.65 25.01
N ARG A 6 61.63 -37.43 26.18
CA ARG A 6 60.24 -36.95 26.28
C ARG A 6 60.16 -35.67 25.46
N HIS A 7 59.29 -35.61 24.47
CA HIS A 7 58.63 -34.36 24.12
C HIS A 7 57.14 -34.51 24.44
N ALA A 8 56.77 -33.97 25.60
CA ALA A 8 55.45 -33.42 25.82
C ALA A 8 55.26 -32.18 24.93
N THR A 9 54.02 -31.70 24.86
CA THR A 9 53.47 -30.51 24.15
C THR A 9 52.92 -30.87 22.75
N VAL A 10 51.65 -30.65 22.40
CA VAL A 10 50.58 -29.79 22.94
C VAL A 10 49.23 -30.44 22.67
N ASN A 11 48.36 -30.53 23.68
CA ASN A 11 46.91 -30.66 23.52
C ASN A 11 46.40 -29.59 22.55
N ARG A 12 46.04 -29.95 21.31
CA ARG A 12 45.15 -29.15 20.46
C ARG A 12 43.99 -29.99 19.98
N GLU A 13 43.24 -30.35 21.01
CA GLU A 13 41.81 -30.52 21.04
C GLU A 13 41.04 -29.46 20.22
N PHE A 14 39.97 -29.95 19.60
CA PHE A 14 38.72 -29.29 19.24
C PHE A 14 38.72 -28.05 18.35
N LEU A 15 38.12 -28.20 17.15
CA LEU A 15 37.23 -27.15 16.59
C LEU A 15 36.25 -27.60 15.49
N GLU A 16 36.27 -28.83 14.97
CA GLU A 16 35.42 -29.21 13.81
C GLU A 16 34.19 -30.11 14.08
N ILE A 17 33.94 -30.58 15.31
CA ILE A 17 32.82 -31.52 15.57
C ILE A 17 31.86 -31.09 16.71
N GLU A 18 32.26 -30.23 17.65
CA GLU A 18 31.36 -29.78 18.75
C GLU A 18 30.41 -28.64 18.37
N TRP A 19 30.79 -27.78 17.42
CA TRP A 19 29.94 -26.69 16.92
C TRP A 19 28.65 -27.22 16.26
N GLY A 20 28.67 -28.44 15.70
CA GLY A 20 27.51 -29.08 15.10
C GLY A 20 26.37 -29.43 16.09
N ALA A 21 26.68 -29.62 17.38
CA ALA A 21 25.64 -29.84 18.40
C ALA A 21 25.19 -28.53 19.05
N ALA A 22 26.14 -27.65 19.36
CA ALA A 22 25.90 -26.34 19.98
C ALA A 22 25.16 -25.36 19.05
N CYS A 23 25.50 -25.30 17.76
CA CYS A 23 24.85 -24.42 16.79
C CYS A 23 23.59 -25.02 16.16
N ARG A 24 23.38 -26.34 16.23
CA ARG A 24 22.21 -26.97 15.59
C ARG A 24 20.88 -26.47 16.13
N ARG A 25 20.74 -26.34 17.46
CA ARG A 25 19.49 -25.83 18.06
C ARG A 25 19.23 -24.36 17.69
N PRO A 26 20.20 -23.43 17.83
CA PRO A 26 20.07 -22.05 17.33
C PRO A 26 19.75 -21.97 15.84
N LEU A 27 20.40 -22.77 14.99
CA LEU A 27 20.17 -22.76 13.54
C LEU A 27 18.78 -23.30 13.17
N LEU A 28 18.32 -24.36 13.83
CA LEU A 28 16.96 -24.84 13.64
C LEU A 28 15.94 -23.81 14.11
N LEU A 29 16.17 -23.17 15.26
CA LEU A 29 15.32 -22.08 15.76
C LEU A 29 15.24 -20.94 14.74
N TRP A 30 16.38 -20.51 14.19
CA TRP A 30 16.43 -19.50 13.13
C TRP A 30 15.65 -19.90 11.87
N ILE A 31 15.78 -21.14 11.41
CA ILE A 31 15.00 -21.66 10.27
C ILE A 31 13.50 -21.63 10.56
N TYR A 32 13.10 -22.02 11.78
CA TYR A 32 11.69 -21.95 12.19
C TYR A 32 11.19 -20.50 12.25
N ILE A 33 11.99 -19.56 12.75
CA ILE A 33 11.68 -18.13 12.72
C ILE A 33 11.46 -17.65 11.27
N GLN A 34 12.34 -18.01 10.33
CA GLN A 34 12.17 -17.66 8.92
C GLN A 34 10.87 -18.23 8.34
N HIS A 35 10.54 -19.49 8.62
CA HIS A 35 9.27 -20.08 8.20
C HIS A 35 8.06 -19.34 8.78
N THR A 36 8.09 -19.03 10.08
CA THR A 36 7.00 -18.31 10.76
C THR A 36 6.81 -16.91 10.18
N LEU A 37 7.88 -16.14 10.02
CA LEU A 37 7.80 -14.78 9.48
C LEU A 37 7.40 -14.78 8.00
N THR A 38 7.88 -15.74 7.20
CA THR A 38 7.46 -15.86 5.79
C THR A 38 5.98 -16.25 5.69
N PHE A 39 5.50 -17.14 6.55
CA PHE A 39 4.06 -17.45 6.65
C PHE A 39 3.27 -16.20 7.01
N ALA A 40 3.67 -15.47 8.05
CA ALA A 40 2.99 -14.25 8.48
C ALA A 40 2.91 -13.22 7.34
N TYR A 41 4.02 -12.98 6.64
CA TYR A 41 4.07 -12.07 5.49
C TYR A 41 3.05 -12.45 4.40
N PHE A 42 3.13 -13.67 3.87
CA PHE A 42 2.24 -14.09 2.77
C PHE A 42 0.78 -14.24 3.20
N ALA A 43 0.52 -14.64 4.45
CA ALA A 43 -0.83 -14.71 4.99
C ALA A 43 -1.46 -13.32 5.14
N LEU A 44 -0.72 -12.35 5.72
CA LEU A 44 -1.19 -10.98 5.88
C LEU A 44 -1.35 -10.28 4.52
N LEU A 45 -0.38 -10.43 3.61
CA LEU A 45 -0.47 -9.85 2.27
C LEU A 45 -1.64 -10.45 1.47
N GLY A 46 -1.87 -11.76 1.58
CA GLY A 46 -2.99 -12.42 0.93
C GLY A 46 -4.33 -12.01 1.54
N ALA A 47 -4.43 -11.89 2.87
CA ALA A 47 -5.60 -11.37 3.56
C ALA A 47 -5.91 -9.93 3.12
N MET A 48 -4.89 -9.06 3.05
CA MET A 48 -5.03 -7.71 2.51
C MET A 48 -5.68 -7.72 1.12
N HIS A 49 -5.20 -8.57 0.20
CA HIS A 49 -5.77 -8.66 -1.15
C HIS A 49 -7.22 -9.16 -1.17
N LEU A 50 -7.59 -10.07 -0.27
CA LEU A 50 -8.97 -10.55 -0.12
C LEU A 50 -9.90 -9.50 0.50
N SER A 51 -9.35 -8.59 1.30
CA SER A 51 -10.08 -7.56 2.04
C SER A 51 -10.15 -6.20 1.33
N LEU A 52 -9.49 -6.02 0.18
CA LEU A 52 -9.58 -4.77 -0.59
C LEU A 52 -11.03 -4.53 -1.02
N ASP A 53 -11.60 -3.37 -0.67
CA ASP A 53 -12.90 -2.94 -1.17
C ASP A 53 -12.87 -2.59 -2.67
N VAL A 54 -14.03 -2.26 -3.25
CA VAL A 54 -14.13 -1.91 -4.68
C VAL A 54 -13.24 -0.71 -5.02
N GLY A 55 -13.23 0.31 -4.17
CA GLY A 55 -12.49 1.54 -4.39
C GLY A 55 -10.98 1.33 -4.37
N MET A 56 -10.47 0.65 -3.36
CA MET A 56 -9.06 0.33 -3.19
C MET A 56 -8.55 -0.58 -4.31
N ARG A 57 -9.36 -1.54 -4.78
CA ARG A 57 -9.01 -2.36 -5.96
C ARG A 57 -8.80 -1.50 -7.21
N ILE A 58 -9.68 -0.52 -7.41
CA ILE A 58 -9.59 0.43 -8.54
C ILE A 58 -8.36 1.32 -8.37
N ALA A 59 -8.13 1.84 -7.17
CA ALA A 59 -7.00 2.71 -6.87
C ALA A 59 -5.66 2.02 -7.11
N MET A 60 -5.50 0.80 -6.61
CA MET A 60 -4.24 0.07 -6.66
C MET A 60 -3.99 -0.68 -7.97
N HIS A 61 -4.90 -0.57 -8.95
CA HIS A 61 -4.88 -1.36 -10.20
C HIS A 61 -4.65 -2.86 -9.96
N SER A 62 -5.34 -3.41 -8.95
CA SER A 62 -5.09 -4.79 -8.49
C SER A 62 -5.61 -5.82 -9.50
N TYR A 63 -4.72 -6.72 -9.93
CA TYR A 63 -4.98 -7.87 -10.78
C TYR A 63 -5.56 -9.04 -9.99
N ALA A 64 -6.80 -9.42 -10.33
CA ALA A 64 -7.53 -10.56 -9.78
C ALA A 64 -7.30 -10.72 -8.26
N PRO A 65 -7.62 -9.70 -7.43
CA PRO A 65 -7.20 -9.65 -6.03
C PRO A 65 -7.68 -10.85 -5.20
N GLY A 66 -8.87 -11.37 -5.49
CA GLY A 66 -9.38 -12.63 -4.91
C GLY A 66 -8.44 -13.82 -5.15
N PRO A 67 -8.30 -14.29 -6.40
CA PRO A 67 -7.38 -15.37 -6.76
C PRO A 67 -5.93 -15.12 -6.33
N SER A 68 -5.41 -13.90 -6.51
CA SER A 68 -4.07 -13.50 -6.08
C SER A 68 -3.90 -13.68 -4.57
N GLY A 69 -4.87 -13.22 -3.76
CA GLY A 69 -4.88 -13.39 -2.31
C GLY A 69 -4.85 -14.86 -1.88
N VAL A 70 -5.65 -15.72 -2.52
CA VAL A 70 -5.65 -17.18 -2.26
C VAL A 70 -4.29 -17.80 -2.56
N LEU A 71 -3.67 -17.45 -3.70
CA LEU A 71 -2.36 -18.00 -4.09
C LEU A 71 -1.22 -17.52 -3.16
N LEU A 72 -1.28 -16.28 -2.69
CA LEU A 72 -0.35 -15.76 -1.69
C LEU A 72 -0.51 -16.51 -0.36
N ILE A 73 -1.74 -16.70 0.14
CA ILE A 73 -2.00 -17.49 1.36
C ILE A 73 -1.49 -18.92 1.19
N ALA A 74 -1.76 -19.56 0.05
CA ALA A 74 -1.28 -20.91 -0.25
C ALA A 74 0.26 -20.99 -0.19
N THR A 75 0.95 -19.95 -0.70
CA THR A 75 2.42 -19.84 -0.60
C THR A 75 2.86 -19.74 0.86
N GLY A 76 2.18 -18.95 1.68
CA GLY A 76 2.42 -18.91 3.13
C GLY A 76 2.24 -20.28 3.81
N VAL A 77 1.16 -20.99 3.50
CA VAL A 77 0.84 -22.31 4.09
C VAL A 77 1.93 -23.35 3.80
N LEU A 78 2.66 -23.25 2.66
CA LEU A 78 3.81 -24.12 2.40
C LEU A 78 4.86 -24.03 3.52
N HIS A 79 5.06 -22.85 4.11
CA HIS A 79 6.02 -22.63 5.20
C HIS A 79 5.53 -23.16 6.56
N LEU A 80 4.26 -23.60 6.69
CA LEU A 80 3.78 -24.31 7.89
C LEU A 80 4.09 -25.80 7.86
N SER A 81 4.40 -26.36 6.69
CA SER A 81 4.67 -27.79 6.54
C SER A 81 5.78 -28.37 7.46
N PRO A 82 6.84 -27.64 7.87
CA PRO A 82 7.85 -28.15 8.80
C PRO A 82 7.36 -28.32 10.24
N PHE A 83 6.22 -27.72 10.59
CA PHE A 83 5.59 -27.85 11.92
C PHE A 83 4.62 -29.04 12.00
N VAL A 84 4.23 -29.62 10.85
CA VAL A 84 3.29 -30.74 10.80
C VAL A 84 4.04 -32.07 11.07
N PRO A 85 3.67 -32.83 12.11
CA PRO A 85 4.24 -34.15 12.37
C PRO A 85 4.12 -35.07 11.16
N ALA A 86 5.20 -35.80 10.84
CA ALA A 86 5.24 -36.74 9.71
C ALA A 86 4.17 -37.85 9.77
N ARG A 87 3.56 -38.09 10.94
CA ARG A 87 2.47 -39.06 11.15
C ARG A 87 1.12 -38.59 10.60
N LEU A 88 0.92 -37.28 10.47
CA LEU A 88 -0.31 -36.67 9.98
C LEU A 88 -0.29 -36.45 8.46
N TRP A 89 0.83 -36.70 7.80
CA TRP A 89 0.93 -36.62 6.34
C TRP A 89 0.21 -37.81 5.68
N PRO A 90 -0.62 -37.57 4.64
CA PRO A 90 -1.25 -38.65 3.89
C PRO A 90 -0.20 -39.63 3.35
N ARG A 91 -0.35 -40.92 3.65
CA ARG A 91 0.61 -41.98 3.24
C ARG A 91 0.87 -42.02 1.72
N ARG A 92 -0.01 -41.43 0.90
CA ARG A 92 0.10 -41.31 -0.57
C ARG A 92 0.84 -40.07 -1.08
N CYS A 93 1.10 -39.05 -0.27
CA CYS A 93 1.92 -37.89 -0.67
C CYS A 93 3.42 -38.13 -0.44
N ARG A 94 3.91 -39.36 -0.63
CA ARG A 94 5.30 -39.56 -1.05
C ARG A 94 5.35 -39.19 -2.53
N CYS A 95 5.38 -37.89 -2.82
CA CYS A 95 5.84 -37.44 -4.13
C CYS A 95 7.24 -38.03 -4.30
N ASN A 96 7.32 -39.07 -5.11
CA ASN A 96 8.55 -39.73 -5.48
C ASN A 96 9.23 -38.80 -6.50
N SER A 97 9.63 -37.60 -6.06
CA SER A 97 10.30 -36.58 -6.88
C SER A 97 11.69 -37.03 -7.35
N ARG A 98 12.08 -38.27 -7.04
CA ARG A 98 13.33 -38.90 -7.46
C ARG A 98 13.41 -39.24 -8.95
N ARG A 99 12.36 -39.07 -9.76
CA ARG A 99 12.30 -39.73 -11.09
C ARG A 99 12.14 -38.89 -12.35
N TYR A 100 11.95 -37.56 -12.30
CA TYR A 100 11.69 -36.80 -13.54
C TYR A 100 12.65 -35.65 -13.86
N TRP A 101 13.59 -35.33 -12.98
CA TRP A 101 14.57 -34.27 -13.25
C TRP A 101 16.00 -34.84 -13.22
N PRO A 102 16.86 -34.53 -14.21
CA PRO A 102 18.26 -34.90 -14.15
C PRO A 102 18.87 -34.33 -12.87
N ARG A 103 19.62 -35.14 -12.13
CA ARG A 103 20.32 -34.69 -10.91
C ARG A 103 21.44 -33.73 -11.32
N LEU A 104 21.12 -32.44 -11.33
CA LEU A 104 22.12 -31.39 -11.50
C LEU A 104 23.13 -31.48 -10.34
N PRO A 105 24.40 -31.14 -10.58
CA PRO A 105 25.36 -30.95 -9.49
C PRO A 105 24.83 -29.90 -8.50
N ILE A 106 25.01 -30.12 -7.20
CA ILE A 106 24.52 -29.22 -6.14
C ILE A 106 24.91 -27.75 -6.34
N ASN A 107 26.11 -27.50 -6.88
CA ASN A 107 26.58 -26.15 -7.20
C ASN A 107 25.75 -25.47 -8.31
N VAL A 108 25.28 -26.24 -9.29
CA VAL A 108 24.44 -25.74 -10.40
C VAL A 108 23.03 -25.46 -9.89
N GLU A 109 22.49 -26.32 -9.03
CA GLU A 109 21.18 -26.11 -8.40
C GLU A 109 21.15 -24.87 -7.50
N ILE A 110 22.20 -24.65 -6.70
CA ILE A 110 22.34 -23.44 -5.88
C ILE A 110 22.48 -22.20 -6.78
N ALA A 111 23.35 -22.25 -7.79
CA ALA A 111 23.54 -21.11 -8.69
C ALA A 111 22.27 -20.76 -9.48
N ALA A 112 21.49 -21.75 -9.91
CA ALA A 112 20.22 -21.53 -10.62
C ALA A 112 19.15 -20.92 -9.70
N ASN A 113 18.99 -21.43 -8.47
CA ASN A 113 18.07 -20.84 -7.49
C ASN A 113 18.45 -19.40 -7.17
N HIS A 114 19.74 -19.15 -6.98
CA HIS A 114 20.26 -17.82 -6.68
C HIS A 114 20.05 -16.83 -7.83
N PHE A 115 20.25 -17.28 -9.08
CA PHE A 115 19.98 -16.46 -10.26
C PHE A 115 18.49 -16.07 -10.38
N VAL A 116 17.59 -17.01 -10.14
CA VAL A 116 16.14 -16.76 -10.13
C VAL A 116 15.78 -15.75 -9.03
N ALA A 117 16.30 -15.96 -7.81
CA ALA A 117 16.07 -15.06 -6.68
C ALA A 117 16.54 -13.64 -6.98
N ILE A 118 17.79 -13.45 -7.42
CA ILE A 118 18.32 -12.13 -7.79
C ILE A 118 17.50 -11.48 -8.90
N SER A 119 17.05 -12.25 -9.90
CA SER A 119 16.24 -11.69 -11.00
C SER A 119 14.92 -11.13 -10.49
N CYS A 120 14.22 -11.88 -9.63
CA CYS A 120 12.97 -11.43 -9.01
C CYS A 120 13.20 -10.24 -8.05
N GLU A 121 14.20 -10.33 -7.19
CA GLU A 121 14.54 -9.28 -6.22
C GLU A 121 15.03 -8.01 -6.92
N THR A 122 15.72 -8.12 -8.06
CA THR A 122 16.11 -6.96 -8.87
C THR A 122 14.91 -6.26 -9.47
N TYR A 123 13.93 -7.01 -9.97
CA TYR A 123 12.68 -6.41 -10.42
C TYR A 123 11.96 -5.69 -9.28
N THR A 124 11.85 -6.31 -8.10
CA THR A 124 11.24 -5.69 -6.92
C THR A 124 11.96 -4.41 -6.53
N ALA A 125 13.30 -4.42 -6.53
CA ALA A 125 14.11 -3.23 -6.22
C ALA A 125 13.88 -2.09 -7.23
N TYR A 126 13.78 -2.42 -8.52
CA TYR A 126 13.46 -1.45 -9.56
C TYR A 126 12.03 -0.91 -9.43
N ASP A 127 11.04 -1.78 -9.21
CA ASP A 127 9.63 -1.39 -9.02
C ASP A 127 9.47 -0.48 -7.79
N MET A 128 10.14 -0.81 -6.69
CA MET A 128 10.24 0.04 -5.50
C MET A 128 10.87 1.40 -5.81
N SER A 129 11.93 1.45 -6.62
CA SER A 129 12.57 2.72 -7.02
C SER A 129 11.62 3.65 -7.80
N CYS A 130 10.66 3.06 -8.53
CA CYS A 130 9.66 3.80 -9.31
C CYS A 130 8.43 4.21 -8.49
N THR A 131 8.06 3.44 -7.48
CA THR A 131 6.79 3.59 -6.76
C THR A 131 6.94 4.19 -5.36
N ILE A 132 7.98 3.81 -4.61
CA ILE A 132 8.20 4.27 -3.25
C ILE A 132 8.73 5.70 -3.26
N VAL A 133 8.06 6.58 -2.49
CA VAL A 133 8.40 8.01 -2.39
C VAL A 133 9.53 8.29 -1.41
N THR A 134 9.86 7.34 -0.52
CA THR A 134 10.99 7.41 0.41
C THR A 134 12.24 6.77 -0.21
N ALA A 135 13.15 7.62 -0.68
CA ALA A 135 14.34 7.17 -1.40
C ALA A 135 15.29 6.34 -0.53
N GLU A 136 15.33 6.58 0.79
CA GLU A 136 16.12 5.81 1.74
C GLU A 136 15.66 4.35 1.79
N LEU A 137 14.34 4.12 1.74
CA LEU A 137 13.77 2.79 1.83
C LEU A 137 14.05 1.99 0.56
N ALA A 138 13.84 2.58 -0.61
CA ALA A 138 14.18 1.96 -1.89
C ALA A 138 15.70 1.69 -2.00
N GLY A 139 16.53 2.64 -1.55
CA GLY A 139 17.99 2.49 -1.50
C GLY A 139 18.46 1.39 -0.56
N LEU A 140 17.82 1.24 0.61
CA LEU A 140 18.13 0.17 1.56
C LEU A 140 17.85 -1.21 0.96
N TYR A 141 16.72 -1.37 0.26
CA TYR A 141 16.42 -2.63 -0.44
C TYR A 141 17.48 -2.94 -1.52
N ALA A 142 17.84 -1.94 -2.34
CA ALA A 142 18.88 -2.09 -3.36
C ALA A 142 20.25 -2.44 -2.76
N ALA A 143 20.61 -1.86 -1.61
CA ALA A 143 21.83 -2.17 -0.89
C ALA A 143 21.84 -3.62 -0.37
N LEU A 144 20.72 -4.11 0.18
CA LEU A 144 20.57 -5.50 0.61
C LEU A 144 20.67 -6.47 -0.56
N LEU A 145 20.08 -6.13 -1.72
CA LEU A 145 20.19 -6.91 -2.96
C LEU A 145 21.64 -6.95 -3.46
N ALA A 146 22.33 -5.82 -3.47
CA ALA A 146 23.74 -5.77 -3.85
C ALA A 146 24.61 -6.61 -2.89
N LEU A 147 24.35 -6.54 -1.58
CA LEU A 147 25.00 -7.39 -0.60
C LEU A 147 24.70 -8.87 -0.85
N ASN A 148 23.48 -9.23 -1.26
CA ASN A 148 23.12 -10.60 -1.65
C ASN A 148 24.02 -11.09 -2.79
N CYS A 149 24.12 -10.30 -3.85
CA CYS A 149 24.94 -10.60 -5.02
C CYS A 149 26.43 -10.80 -4.65
N LEU A 150 26.93 -9.99 -3.71
CA LEU A 150 28.33 -9.99 -3.27
C LEU A 150 28.64 -11.07 -2.22
N CYS A 151 27.76 -11.42 -1.30
CA CYS A 151 28.10 -12.33 -0.19
C CYS A 151 27.92 -13.80 -0.55
N THR A 152 26.78 -14.16 -1.14
CA THR A 152 26.38 -15.54 -1.40
C THR A 152 27.27 -16.22 -2.45
N THR A 153 27.71 -15.46 -3.46
CA THR A 153 28.47 -16.00 -4.58
C THR A 153 29.89 -16.42 -4.19
N TRP A 154 30.50 -15.78 -3.19
CA TRP A 154 31.81 -16.17 -2.66
C TRP A 154 31.76 -17.47 -1.86
N LEU A 155 30.61 -17.78 -1.25
CA LEU A 155 30.42 -19.02 -0.49
C LEU A 155 30.43 -20.28 -1.39
N LEU A 156 30.21 -20.12 -2.70
CA LEU A 156 30.33 -21.20 -3.70
C LEU A 156 31.76 -21.76 -3.82
N PHE A 157 32.78 -21.09 -3.29
CA PHE A 157 34.18 -21.52 -3.34
C PHE A 157 34.68 -22.24 -2.08
N LEU A 158 33.80 -22.47 -1.08
CA LEU A 158 34.11 -23.30 0.08
C LEU A 158 34.47 -24.74 -0.33
N ARG A 159 35.55 -25.28 0.25
CA ARG A 159 36.15 -26.58 -0.15
C ARG A 159 35.41 -27.80 0.41
N HIS A 160 34.92 -27.74 1.63
CA HIS A 160 34.29 -28.88 2.31
C HIS A 160 32.80 -28.98 1.97
N ALA A 161 32.39 -30.05 1.28
CA ALA A 161 31.00 -30.22 0.82
C ALA A 161 29.95 -30.19 1.95
N ALA A 162 30.26 -30.72 3.14
CA ALA A 162 29.33 -30.73 4.27
C ALA A 162 29.15 -29.33 4.89
N SER A 163 30.25 -28.64 5.20
CA SER A 163 30.23 -27.27 5.74
C SER A 163 29.69 -26.27 4.70
N LYS A 164 30.00 -26.47 3.42
CA LYS A 164 29.49 -25.68 2.30
C LYS A 164 27.97 -25.75 2.21
N ILE A 165 27.36 -26.93 2.23
CA ILE A 165 25.90 -27.07 2.14
C ILE A 165 25.21 -26.36 3.31
N VAL A 166 25.75 -26.46 4.53
CA VAL A 166 25.14 -25.84 5.70
C VAL A 166 25.32 -24.32 5.67
N TRP A 167 26.55 -23.82 5.58
CA TRP A 167 26.82 -22.38 5.69
C TRP A 167 26.37 -21.57 4.48
N VAL A 168 26.58 -22.05 3.25
CA VAL A 168 26.08 -21.36 2.04
C VAL A 168 24.57 -21.21 2.14
N SER A 169 23.88 -22.31 2.47
CA SER A 169 22.43 -22.31 2.46
C SER A 169 21.82 -21.51 3.63
N ILE A 170 22.52 -21.37 4.77
CA ILE A 170 22.07 -20.51 5.87
C ILE A 170 22.18 -19.04 5.50
N VAL A 171 23.31 -18.62 4.92
CA VAL A 171 23.50 -17.22 4.52
C VAL A 171 22.58 -16.87 3.36
N ASP A 172 22.50 -17.73 2.35
CA ASP A 172 21.60 -17.59 1.20
C ASP A 172 20.13 -17.53 1.64
N SER A 173 19.69 -18.42 2.55
CA SER A 173 18.31 -18.37 3.06
C SER A 173 18.04 -17.15 3.94
N ALA A 174 19.02 -16.67 4.71
CA ALA A 174 18.90 -15.45 5.50
C ALA A 174 18.73 -14.21 4.64
N ILE A 175 19.58 -14.01 3.63
CA ILE A 175 19.48 -12.85 2.77
C ILE A 175 18.25 -12.94 1.86
N SER A 176 17.97 -14.11 1.28
CA SER A 176 16.75 -14.34 0.49
C SER A 176 15.48 -14.11 1.31
N PHE A 177 15.46 -14.55 2.58
CA PHE A 177 14.35 -14.24 3.50
C PHE A 177 14.19 -12.73 3.69
N LEU A 178 15.29 -12.02 3.98
CA LEU A 178 15.26 -10.58 4.19
C LEU A 178 14.69 -9.84 2.98
N LEU A 179 15.10 -10.19 1.76
CA LEU A 179 14.64 -9.51 0.54
C LEU A 179 13.22 -9.91 0.11
N SER A 180 12.83 -11.18 0.28
CA SER A 180 11.55 -11.68 -0.21
C SER A 180 10.37 -11.49 0.75
N ALA A 181 10.62 -11.56 2.06
CA ALA A 181 9.56 -11.57 3.06
C ALA A 181 9.85 -10.65 4.25
N GLY A 182 11.07 -10.63 4.78
CA GLY A 182 11.42 -9.84 5.96
C GLY A 182 11.25 -8.34 5.72
N PHE A 183 11.91 -7.80 4.70
CA PHE A 183 11.84 -6.39 4.36
C PHE A 183 10.42 -5.92 4.05
N PRO A 184 9.67 -6.54 3.11
CA PRO A 184 8.32 -6.09 2.81
C PRO A 184 7.36 -6.29 3.99
N LEU A 185 7.57 -7.30 4.85
CA LEU A 185 6.79 -7.45 6.08
C LEU A 185 6.99 -6.27 7.02
N PHE A 186 8.23 -5.97 7.40
CA PHE A 186 8.51 -5.00 8.47
C PHE A 186 8.47 -3.55 8.03
N PHE A 187 8.88 -3.25 6.79
CA PHE A 187 9.00 -1.87 6.31
C PHE A 187 7.84 -1.40 5.44
N LEU A 188 7.04 -2.32 4.89
CA LEU A 188 5.88 -1.94 4.07
C LEU A 188 4.57 -2.39 4.72
N LEU A 189 4.44 -3.68 5.04
CA LEU A 189 3.18 -4.26 5.46
C LEU A 189 2.81 -3.91 6.92
N VAL A 190 3.75 -3.96 7.86
CA VAL A 190 3.48 -3.59 9.27
C VAL A 190 3.10 -2.12 9.41
N PRO A 191 3.81 -1.14 8.80
CA PRO A 191 3.36 0.25 8.78
C PRO A 191 1.98 0.39 8.16
N LEU A 192 1.73 -0.26 7.02
CA LEU A 192 0.42 -0.24 6.36
C LEU A 192 -0.69 -0.79 7.27
N LEU A 193 -0.47 -1.91 7.95
CA LEU A 193 -1.45 -2.48 8.89
C LEU A 193 -1.63 -1.58 10.11
N HIS A 194 -0.56 -1.00 10.65
CA HIS A 194 -0.65 -0.04 11.73
C HIS A 194 -1.56 1.11 11.31
N PHE A 195 -1.30 1.73 10.15
CA PHE A 195 -2.17 2.75 9.59
C PHE A 195 -3.61 2.26 9.45
N MET A 196 -3.87 1.11 8.83
CA MET A 196 -5.22 0.57 8.66
C MET A 196 -5.98 0.34 9.97
N PHE A 197 -5.30 -0.07 11.05
CA PHE A 197 -5.93 -0.40 12.32
C PHE A 197 -5.99 0.76 13.32
N THR A 198 -5.06 1.72 13.27
CA THR A 198 -5.11 2.93 14.11
C THR A 198 -5.91 4.05 13.48
N SER A 199 -5.92 4.14 12.15
CA SER A 199 -6.61 5.19 11.38
C SER A 199 -8.09 4.85 11.17
N SER A 200 -8.82 4.51 12.24
CA SER A 200 -10.14 3.91 12.09
C SER A 200 -11.26 4.87 11.63
N LYS A 201 -11.05 6.19 11.49
CA LYS A 201 -12.12 7.13 11.06
C LYS A 201 -11.71 8.32 10.18
N ASP A 202 -10.45 8.75 10.16
CA ASP A 202 -10.19 10.19 9.91
C ASP A 202 -9.23 10.56 8.78
N ILE A 203 -8.57 9.65 8.05
CA ILE A 203 -7.49 10.04 7.10
C ILE A 203 -7.83 9.82 5.61
N SER A 204 -9.09 9.49 5.28
CA SER A 204 -9.53 9.25 3.89
C SER A 204 -9.61 10.50 3.00
N HIS A 205 -9.07 11.63 3.47
CA HIS A 205 -9.28 12.92 2.82
C HIS A 205 -7.98 13.69 2.49
N SER A 206 -6.84 13.33 3.08
CA SER A 206 -5.57 14.00 2.77
C SER A 206 -4.84 13.33 1.61
N LEU A 207 -4.60 14.07 0.51
CA LEU A 207 -3.79 13.57 -0.60
C LEU A 207 -2.33 13.28 -0.22
N ARG A 208 -1.79 13.89 0.85
CA ARG A 208 -0.46 13.54 1.38
C ARG A 208 -0.44 12.12 1.90
N TRP A 209 -1.39 11.80 2.76
CA TRP A 209 -1.56 10.46 3.30
C TRP A 209 -1.80 9.45 2.19
N PHE A 210 -2.70 9.77 1.25
CA PHE A 210 -2.89 8.91 0.08
C PHE A 210 -1.58 8.73 -0.68
N ALA A 211 -0.80 9.77 -0.95
CA ALA A 211 0.45 9.62 -1.67
C ALA A 211 1.44 8.64 -0.99
N GLU A 212 1.57 8.67 0.34
CA GLU A 212 2.45 7.75 1.07
C GLU A 212 1.89 6.31 1.12
N ILE A 213 0.61 6.17 1.47
CA ILE A 213 -0.04 4.86 1.63
C ILE A 213 -0.27 4.20 0.27
N TYR A 214 -0.70 4.96 -0.72
CA TYR A 214 -0.91 4.51 -2.10
C TYR A 214 0.40 3.97 -2.69
N SER A 215 1.50 4.71 -2.54
CA SER A 215 2.80 4.32 -3.05
C SER A 215 3.27 2.99 -2.43
N THR A 216 3.15 2.86 -1.11
CA THR A 216 3.49 1.63 -0.37
C THR A 216 2.57 0.47 -0.74
N SER A 217 1.27 0.72 -0.80
CA SER A 217 0.27 -0.28 -1.15
C SER A 217 0.42 -0.76 -2.59
N ARG A 218 0.80 0.13 -3.51
CA ARG A 218 1.07 -0.20 -4.92
C ARG A 218 2.32 -1.06 -5.07
N ALA A 219 3.37 -0.79 -4.28
CA ALA A 219 4.55 -1.66 -4.22
C ALA A 219 4.21 -3.08 -3.72
N LEU A 220 3.15 -3.23 -2.92
CA LEU A 220 2.63 -4.52 -2.43
C LEU A 220 1.54 -5.13 -3.34
N SER A 221 0.83 -4.32 -4.13
CA SER A 221 -0.33 -4.75 -4.94
C SER A 221 0.10 -5.49 -6.20
N VAL A 222 -0.55 -6.62 -6.48
CA VAL A 222 -0.28 -7.40 -7.70
C VAL A 222 -1.01 -6.73 -8.86
N SER A 223 -0.28 -6.15 -9.81
CA SER A 223 -0.86 -5.48 -10.99
C SER A 223 -0.95 -6.37 -12.24
N SER A 224 -0.32 -7.54 -12.22
CA SER A 224 -0.35 -8.50 -13.33
C SER A 224 -0.06 -9.92 -12.86
N LEU A 225 -0.36 -10.90 -13.72
CA LEU A 225 0.02 -12.30 -13.49
C LEU A 225 1.55 -12.46 -13.34
N GLY A 226 2.34 -11.74 -14.14
CA GLY A 226 3.81 -11.76 -14.03
C GLY A 226 4.28 -11.22 -12.67
N GLY A 227 3.70 -10.12 -12.21
CA GLY A 227 3.98 -9.56 -10.88
C GLY A 227 3.65 -10.53 -9.75
N LEU A 228 2.57 -11.31 -9.89
CA LEU A 228 2.21 -12.34 -8.91
C LEU A 228 3.31 -13.41 -8.79
N PHE A 229 3.82 -13.89 -9.93
CA PHE A 229 4.91 -14.87 -9.94
C PHE A 229 6.20 -14.31 -9.34
N LEU A 230 6.56 -13.07 -9.69
CA LEU A 230 7.78 -12.42 -9.18
C LEU A 230 7.75 -12.25 -7.65
N ARG A 231 6.57 -12.09 -7.05
CA ARG A 231 6.42 -12.02 -5.58
C ARG A 231 6.39 -13.39 -4.91
N MET A 232 5.79 -14.40 -5.52
CA MET A 232 5.68 -15.75 -4.94
C MET A 232 6.97 -16.55 -5.07
N LEU A 233 7.66 -16.44 -6.20
CA LEU A 233 8.78 -17.33 -6.55
C LEU A 233 9.93 -17.28 -5.53
N PRO A 234 10.39 -16.11 -5.04
CA PRO A 234 11.42 -16.03 -4.00
C PRO A 234 11.03 -16.74 -2.69
N GLY A 235 9.75 -16.67 -2.30
CA GLY A 235 9.23 -17.39 -1.13
C GLY A 235 9.31 -18.91 -1.32
N VAL A 236 8.88 -19.40 -2.48
CA VAL A 236 8.94 -20.83 -2.84
C VAL A 236 10.38 -21.34 -2.93
N THR A 237 11.30 -20.58 -3.53
CA THR A 237 12.72 -20.97 -3.60
C THR A 237 13.35 -21.00 -2.22
N ASN A 238 13.04 -20.02 -1.36
CA ASN A 238 13.53 -19.99 0.02
C ASN A 238 13.01 -21.19 0.83
N TYR A 239 11.75 -21.59 0.65
CA TYR A 239 11.20 -22.83 1.25
C TYR A 239 12.01 -24.07 0.88
N VAL A 240 12.37 -24.23 -0.40
CA VAL A 240 13.16 -25.37 -0.88
C VAL A 240 14.55 -25.37 -0.24
N VAL A 241 15.20 -24.21 -0.15
CA VAL A 241 16.52 -24.05 0.50
C VAL A 241 16.43 -24.43 1.99
N LEU A 242 15.48 -23.85 2.73
CA LEU A 242 15.28 -24.14 4.15
C LEU A 242 15.05 -25.62 4.43
N ARG A 243 14.23 -26.29 3.61
CA ARG A 243 13.98 -27.73 3.74
C ARG A 243 15.26 -28.54 3.50
N ARG A 244 16.09 -28.14 2.53
CA ARG A 244 17.37 -28.78 2.26
C ARG A 244 18.32 -28.66 3.46
N VAL A 245 18.39 -27.47 4.08
CA VAL A 245 19.22 -27.23 5.27
C VAL A 245 18.77 -28.09 6.45
N THR A 246 17.47 -28.10 6.74
CA THR A 246 16.89 -28.90 7.83
C THR A 246 17.17 -30.39 7.66
N VAL A 247 17.06 -30.93 6.44
CA VAL A 247 17.39 -32.33 6.14
C VAL A 247 18.89 -32.60 6.34
N SER A 248 19.76 -31.65 5.98
CA SER A 248 21.21 -31.77 6.17
C SER A 248 21.58 -31.76 7.66
N LEU A 249 21.00 -30.85 8.45
CA LEU A 249 21.14 -30.77 9.91
C LEU A 249 20.56 -32.01 10.63
N GLY A 250 19.51 -32.62 10.08
CA GLY A 250 18.89 -33.85 10.63
C GLY A 250 19.67 -35.13 10.35
N ARG A 251 20.47 -35.17 9.27
CA ARG A 251 21.29 -36.34 8.88
C ARG A 251 22.61 -36.44 9.64
N GLN A 252 23.03 -35.41 10.38
CA GLN A 252 24.13 -35.49 11.34
C GLN A 252 23.74 -36.35 12.56
N ARG A 253 23.54 -37.66 12.33
CA ARG A 253 23.56 -38.68 13.38
C ARG A 253 25.01 -39.12 13.60
N ARG A 254 25.43 -39.19 14.87
CA ARG A 254 26.69 -39.74 15.40
C ARG A 254 27.37 -40.69 14.41
N ARG A 255 28.25 -40.19 13.54
CA ARG A 255 29.26 -41.03 12.93
C ARG A 255 30.38 -41.15 13.95
N GLY A 256 30.85 -42.37 14.20
CA GLY A 256 32.00 -42.65 15.05
C GLY A 256 33.25 -41.89 14.56
N PRO A 257 34.37 -41.97 15.29
CA PRO A 257 35.54 -41.12 15.04
C PRO A 257 36.07 -41.40 13.63
N VAL A 258 35.81 -40.48 12.72
CA VAL A 258 36.47 -40.43 11.41
C VAL A 258 37.54 -39.36 11.56
N THR A 259 38.79 -39.77 11.43
CA THR A 259 39.97 -38.90 11.42
C THR A 259 39.88 -37.91 10.25
N PRO A 260 39.83 -36.59 10.50
CA PRO A 260 39.86 -35.61 9.44
C PRO A 260 41.31 -35.22 9.13
N GLU A 261 41.74 -35.39 7.88
CA GLU A 261 42.91 -34.66 7.38
C GLU A 261 42.52 -33.19 7.15
N VAL A 262 43.09 -32.30 7.97
CA VAL A 262 42.96 -30.85 7.81
C VAL A 262 43.84 -30.39 6.65
N GLY A 263 43.26 -30.31 5.45
CA GLY A 263 43.86 -29.63 4.32
C GLY A 263 43.78 -28.10 4.50
N LYS A 264 44.93 -27.44 4.69
CA LYS A 264 45.17 -26.00 4.96
C LYS A 264 44.58 -24.93 4.00
N LYS A 265 43.52 -25.20 3.24
CA LYS A 265 42.85 -24.18 2.40
C LYS A 265 41.33 -24.34 2.48
N ALA A 266 40.66 -23.46 3.23
CA ALA A 266 39.21 -23.43 3.40
C ALA A 266 38.46 -23.05 2.10
N PHE A 267 39.13 -22.31 1.20
CA PHE A 267 38.62 -21.89 -0.11
C PHE A 267 39.51 -22.44 -1.24
N THR A 268 38.90 -22.89 -2.33
CA THR A 268 39.63 -23.29 -3.55
C THR A 268 38.85 -22.96 -4.82
N THR A 269 39.56 -22.42 -5.81
CA THR A 269 39.03 -22.16 -7.16
C THR A 269 39.12 -23.38 -8.08
N GLN A 270 39.79 -24.45 -7.66
CA GLN A 270 39.90 -25.70 -8.42
C GLN A 270 38.73 -26.63 -8.05
N GLN A 271 37.63 -26.52 -8.80
CA GLN A 271 36.46 -27.40 -8.71
C GLN A 271 36.11 -27.95 -10.10
N ARG A 272 35.38 -29.08 -10.16
CA ARG A 272 34.95 -29.76 -11.40
C ARG A 272 34.22 -28.83 -12.40
N TYR A 273 33.64 -27.73 -11.92
CA TYR A 273 32.98 -26.67 -12.70
C TYR A 273 33.56 -25.27 -12.44
N GLY A 274 34.86 -25.17 -12.11
CA GLY A 274 35.48 -23.93 -11.64
C GLY A 274 35.38 -22.75 -12.61
N ARG A 275 35.39 -22.98 -13.93
CA ARG A 275 35.19 -21.91 -14.94
C ARG A 275 33.78 -21.32 -14.87
N VAL A 276 32.75 -22.17 -14.79
CA VAL A 276 31.34 -21.74 -14.68
C VAL A 276 31.12 -20.99 -13.38
N LEU A 277 31.63 -21.49 -12.26
CA LEU A 277 31.50 -20.82 -10.96
C LEU A 277 32.20 -19.46 -10.91
N LYS A 278 33.38 -19.33 -11.53
CA LYS A 278 34.05 -18.02 -11.70
C LYS A 278 33.22 -17.08 -12.57
N GLY A 279 32.60 -17.58 -13.64
CA GLY A 279 31.68 -16.79 -14.47
C GLY A 279 30.48 -16.28 -13.66
N VAL A 280 29.83 -17.16 -12.90
CA VAL A 280 28.72 -16.80 -11.99
C VAL A 280 29.19 -15.76 -10.96
N LEU A 281 30.38 -15.90 -10.38
CA LEU A 281 30.96 -14.92 -9.46
C LEU A 281 31.12 -13.54 -10.11
N ILE A 282 31.75 -13.49 -11.28
CA ILE A 282 31.98 -12.23 -11.99
C ILE A 282 30.65 -11.57 -12.33
N ILE A 283 29.68 -12.33 -12.86
CA ILE A 283 28.35 -11.82 -13.22
C ILE A 283 27.65 -11.22 -11.99
N ASN A 284 27.59 -11.94 -10.86
CA ASN A 284 26.90 -11.44 -9.67
C ASN A 284 27.61 -10.24 -9.04
N VAL A 285 28.95 -10.22 -9.01
CA VAL A 285 29.69 -9.06 -8.49
C VAL A 285 29.45 -7.84 -9.38
N LEU A 286 29.53 -7.99 -10.70
CA LEU A 286 29.24 -6.90 -11.63
C LEU A 286 27.79 -6.44 -11.51
N TRP A 287 26.83 -7.36 -11.32
CA TRP A 287 25.43 -7.02 -11.12
C TRP A 287 25.19 -6.25 -9.83
N GLY A 288 25.76 -6.71 -8.71
CA GLY A 288 25.68 -6.02 -7.42
C GLY A 288 26.26 -4.60 -7.50
N LEU A 289 27.41 -4.42 -8.16
CA LEU A 289 27.99 -3.11 -8.41
C LEU A 289 27.09 -2.23 -9.30
N ALA A 290 26.48 -2.82 -10.33
CA ALA A 290 25.53 -2.11 -11.20
C ALA A 290 24.28 -1.65 -10.45
N VAL A 291 23.73 -2.49 -9.55
CA VAL A 291 22.58 -2.14 -8.69
C VAL A 291 22.94 -0.97 -7.76
N VAL A 292 24.11 -1.03 -7.09
CA VAL A 292 24.57 0.08 -6.22
C VAL A 292 24.77 1.35 -7.04
N ALA A 293 25.43 1.26 -8.20
CA ALA A 293 25.68 2.42 -9.05
C ALA A 293 24.37 3.05 -9.55
N ALA A 294 23.41 2.23 -10.01
CA ALA A 294 22.11 2.68 -10.47
C ALA A 294 21.29 3.32 -9.35
N SER A 295 21.19 2.67 -8.18
CA SER A 295 20.47 3.21 -7.02
C SER A 295 21.14 4.49 -6.49
N THR A 296 22.46 4.53 -6.37
CA THR A 296 23.19 5.72 -5.90
C THR A 296 23.00 6.88 -6.88
N ARG A 297 23.10 6.61 -8.19
CA ARG A 297 22.86 7.62 -9.23
C ARG A 297 21.43 8.16 -9.16
N ALA A 298 20.44 7.28 -9.03
CA ALA A 298 19.04 7.69 -8.97
C ALA A 298 18.72 8.49 -7.71
N THR A 299 19.31 8.14 -6.55
CA THR A 299 19.04 8.82 -5.29
C THR A 299 19.79 10.15 -5.17
N TYR A 300 21.09 10.18 -5.50
CA TYR A 300 21.98 11.31 -5.19
C TYR A 300 22.41 12.14 -6.39
N HIS A 301 22.26 11.63 -7.62
CA HIS A 301 22.70 12.32 -8.85
C HIS A 301 21.54 12.59 -9.83
N ARG A 302 20.33 12.74 -9.30
CA ARG A 302 19.16 13.17 -10.08
C ARG A 302 18.97 14.69 -10.01
N ALA A 303 18.25 15.23 -10.99
CA ALA A 303 17.76 16.60 -10.95
C ALA A 303 16.88 16.79 -9.70
N THR A 304 17.06 17.92 -9.02
CA THR A 304 16.23 18.30 -7.89
C THR A 304 14.82 18.62 -8.37
N CYS A 305 13.83 17.96 -7.78
CA CYS A 305 12.44 18.30 -8.01
C CYS A 305 12.15 19.73 -7.49
N PRO A 306 11.18 20.44 -8.10
CA PRO A 306 10.72 21.72 -7.57
C PRO A 306 10.21 21.61 -6.13
N ALA A 307 10.27 22.70 -5.36
CA ALA A 307 9.87 22.71 -3.94
C ALA A 307 8.40 22.33 -3.69
N TYR A 308 7.53 22.54 -4.69
CA TYR A 308 6.11 22.17 -4.64
C TYR A 308 5.86 20.70 -5.00
N CYS A 309 6.89 19.94 -5.40
CA CYS A 309 6.81 18.48 -5.48
C CYS A 309 7.05 17.88 -4.09
N VAL A 310 5.96 17.55 -3.39
CA VAL A 310 5.99 17.08 -2.00
C VAL A 310 6.59 15.68 -1.91
N TYR A 311 6.22 14.80 -2.83
CA TYR A 311 6.75 13.44 -2.90
C TYR A 311 7.22 13.09 -4.30
N ALA A 312 8.39 12.47 -4.38
CA ALA A 312 9.01 12.04 -5.63
C ALA A 312 9.72 10.69 -5.45
N SER A 313 9.58 9.79 -6.42
CA SER A 313 10.33 8.52 -6.44
C SER A 313 11.61 8.66 -7.28
N ALA A 314 12.50 7.67 -7.20
CA ALA A 314 13.84 7.73 -7.82
C ALA A 314 14.08 6.52 -8.75
N PRO A 315 13.47 6.50 -9.96
CA PRO A 315 13.67 5.40 -10.91
C PRO A 315 15.14 5.26 -11.34
N TRP A 316 15.65 4.02 -11.37
CA TRP A 316 17.07 3.76 -11.66
C TRP A 316 17.60 4.30 -12.98
N PHE A 317 16.75 4.36 -14.00
CA PHE A 317 17.13 4.70 -15.37
C PHE A 317 16.65 6.09 -15.80
N ASN A 318 16.20 6.91 -14.86
CA ASN A 318 15.79 8.28 -15.11
C ASN A 318 16.45 9.22 -14.10
N THR A 319 17.15 10.25 -14.60
CA THR A 319 17.80 11.27 -13.77
C THR A 319 16.98 12.56 -13.66
N ASN A 320 15.87 12.69 -14.38
CA ASN A 320 14.98 13.83 -14.24
C ASN A 320 14.16 13.71 -12.95
N CYS A 321 13.51 14.79 -12.55
CA CYS A 321 12.53 14.72 -11.47
C CYS A 321 11.41 13.74 -11.86
N ASN A 322 10.97 12.96 -10.88
CA ASN A 322 9.84 12.04 -11.02
C ASN A 322 8.87 12.26 -9.86
N CYS A 323 8.09 13.33 -9.99
CA CYS A 323 7.13 13.75 -8.99
C CYS A 323 5.94 12.79 -8.96
N ILE A 324 5.53 12.41 -7.74
CA ILE A 324 4.36 11.56 -7.49
C ILE A 324 3.20 12.41 -6.95
N TYR A 325 3.50 13.39 -6.09
CA TYR A 325 2.53 14.32 -5.54
C TYR A 325 3.05 15.76 -5.62
N ALA A 326 2.33 16.61 -6.36
CA ALA A 326 2.59 18.03 -6.48
C ALA A 326 1.51 18.83 -5.74
N LEU A 327 1.95 19.75 -4.87
CA LEU A 327 1.12 20.69 -4.12
C LEU A 327 1.58 22.11 -4.41
N VAL A 328 0.83 22.82 -5.25
CA VAL A 328 1.06 24.25 -5.51
C VAL A 328 0.19 25.05 -4.57
N ASN A 329 0.79 25.57 -3.50
CA ASN A 329 0.14 26.48 -2.57
C ASN A 329 0.56 27.93 -2.88
N CYS A 330 -0.32 28.71 -3.49
CA CYS A 330 0.07 30.03 -4.02
C CYS A 330 0.40 31.04 -2.94
N ALA A 331 -0.27 30.99 -1.79
CA ALA A 331 0.04 31.85 -0.65
C ALA A 331 1.47 31.60 -0.13
N ASN A 332 1.89 30.34 -0.03
CA ASN A 332 3.24 29.98 0.42
C ASN A 332 4.32 30.30 -0.62
N LEU A 333 3.99 30.15 -1.91
CA LEU A 333 4.92 30.38 -3.02
C LEU A 333 4.95 31.84 -3.49
N GLY A 334 4.09 32.71 -2.94
CA GLY A 334 3.97 34.11 -3.37
C GLY A 334 3.47 34.27 -4.81
N ILE A 335 2.69 33.32 -5.31
CA ILE A 335 2.15 33.33 -6.67
C ILE A 335 0.90 34.20 -6.70
N VAL A 336 0.83 35.15 -7.63
CA VAL A 336 -0.31 36.05 -7.82
C VAL A 336 -0.82 35.91 -9.27
N GLY A 337 -2.13 35.75 -9.44
CA GLY A 337 -2.78 35.60 -10.76
C GLY A 337 -3.00 34.15 -11.19
N THR A 338 -3.36 33.96 -12.46
CA THR A 338 -3.92 32.71 -13.02
C THR A 338 -2.91 31.80 -13.71
N THR A 339 -1.60 32.04 -13.59
CA THR A 339 -0.55 31.31 -14.33
C THR A 339 -0.19 29.94 -13.74
N ILE A 340 -1.15 29.23 -13.14
CA ILE A 340 -0.91 28.02 -12.35
C ILE A 340 -0.55 26.82 -13.22
N ASP A 341 -1.12 26.70 -14.42
CA ASP A 341 -0.85 25.59 -15.34
C ASP A 341 0.64 25.41 -15.65
N SER A 342 1.42 26.50 -15.70
CA SER A 342 2.87 26.46 -15.97
C SER A 342 3.69 25.70 -14.92
N TYR A 343 3.16 25.56 -13.69
CA TYR A 343 3.80 24.79 -12.62
C TYR A 343 3.63 23.28 -12.80
N PHE A 344 2.70 22.86 -13.66
CA PHE A 344 2.36 21.47 -13.92
C PHE A 344 2.86 21.01 -15.29
N ASP A 345 4.13 21.27 -15.58
CA ASP A 345 4.80 20.79 -16.79
C ASP A 345 5.39 19.38 -16.57
N ALA A 346 4.98 18.41 -17.40
CA ALA A 346 5.51 17.04 -17.38
C ALA A 346 7.01 16.96 -17.75
N SER A 347 7.56 17.96 -18.43
CA SER A 347 9.01 18.05 -18.70
C SER A 347 9.81 18.34 -17.41
N VAL A 348 9.20 19.06 -16.47
CA VAL A 348 9.81 19.46 -15.19
C VAL A 348 9.50 18.45 -14.09
N LEU A 349 8.23 18.06 -13.94
CA LEU A 349 7.77 17.14 -12.89
C LEU A 349 8.00 15.66 -13.24
N GLY A 350 8.21 15.35 -14.51
CA GLY A 350 8.17 13.99 -15.02
C GLY A 350 6.74 13.52 -15.32
N PRO A 351 6.59 12.40 -16.06
CA PRO A 351 5.29 11.95 -16.57
C PRO A 351 4.42 11.20 -15.54
N ASN A 352 4.99 10.83 -14.39
CA ASN A 352 4.38 9.89 -13.44
C ASN A 352 3.63 10.58 -12.28
N LEU A 353 3.21 11.84 -12.46
CA LEU A 353 2.41 12.54 -11.45
C LEU A 353 1.10 11.78 -11.21
N VAL A 354 0.83 11.45 -9.95
CA VAL A 354 -0.36 10.68 -9.53
C VAL A 354 -1.35 11.59 -8.81
N PHE A 355 -0.86 12.53 -8.02
CA PHE A 355 -1.66 13.45 -7.22
C PHE A 355 -1.31 14.90 -7.59
N LEU A 356 -2.32 15.67 -7.98
CA LEU A 356 -2.19 17.10 -8.28
C LEU A 356 -3.10 17.87 -7.33
N HIS A 357 -2.50 18.77 -6.56
CA HIS A 357 -3.20 19.60 -5.60
C HIS A 357 -2.83 21.07 -5.81
N VAL A 358 -3.85 21.91 -5.97
CA VAL A 358 -3.77 23.35 -6.01
C VAL A 358 -4.48 23.91 -4.79
N GLU A 359 -3.79 24.76 -4.04
CA GLU A 359 -4.27 25.25 -2.75
C GLU A 359 -4.10 26.77 -2.66
N ARG A 360 -5.15 27.49 -2.23
CA ARG A 360 -5.12 28.95 -2.04
C ARG A 360 -4.64 29.73 -3.27
N CYS A 361 -5.07 29.30 -4.46
CA CYS A 361 -4.72 29.91 -5.74
C CYS A 361 -5.96 30.49 -6.44
N ASP A 362 -5.79 31.59 -7.18
CA ASP A 362 -6.86 32.17 -7.98
C ASP A 362 -6.99 31.43 -9.32
N VAL A 363 -7.77 30.35 -9.32
CA VAL A 363 -8.03 29.50 -10.49
C VAL A 363 -9.52 29.55 -10.84
N SER A 364 -9.98 30.72 -11.28
CA SER A 364 -11.41 31.00 -11.48
C SER A 364 -12.09 30.13 -12.54
N SER A 365 -11.34 29.66 -13.54
CA SER A 365 -11.79 28.86 -14.69
C SER A 365 -11.31 27.40 -14.66
N GLY A 366 -10.70 26.96 -13.56
CA GLY A 366 -10.08 25.64 -13.44
C GLY A 366 -8.75 25.52 -14.20
N LEU A 367 -8.15 24.33 -14.17
CA LEU A 367 -6.92 24.01 -14.90
C LEU A 367 -7.21 23.66 -16.36
N ALA A 368 -6.27 23.95 -17.25
CA ALA A 368 -6.41 23.64 -18.67
C ALA A 368 -6.41 22.12 -18.92
N ALA A 369 -7.19 21.67 -19.91
CA ALA A 369 -7.25 20.26 -20.31
C ALA A 369 -5.87 19.71 -20.69
N THR A 370 -5.02 20.54 -21.32
CA THR A 370 -3.63 20.19 -21.69
C THR A 370 -2.78 19.85 -20.48
N THR A 371 -2.97 20.56 -19.37
CA THR A 371 -2.24 20.34 -18.12
C THR A 371 -2.64 19.00 -17.49
N ILE A 372 -3.93 18.72 -17.44
CA ILE A 372 -4.48 17.49 -16.88
C ILE A 372 -4.04 16.27 -17.72
N THR A 373 -4.14 16.39 -19.04
CA THR A 373 -3.84 15.29 -19.97
C THR A 373 -2.35 15.01 -20.14
N ALA A 374 -1.47 15.93 -19.72
CA ALA A 374 -0.02 15.73 -19.71
C ALA A 374 0.42 14.57 -18.79
N PHE A 375 -0.40 14.19 -17.81
CA PHE A 375 -0.08 13.15 -16.82
C PHE A 375 -1.01 11.95 -16.96
N GLN A 376 -0.54 10.89 -17.63
CA GLN A 376 -1.34 9.69 -17.92
C GLN A 376 -1.64 8.83 -16.69
N LEU A 377 -0.90 9.02 -15.59
CA LEU A 377 -1.07 8.29 -14.33
C LEU A 377 -1.86 9.09 -13.28
N LEU A 378 -2.39 10.26 -13.66
CA LEU A 378 -3.08 11.15 -12.74
C LEU A 378 -4.32 10.46 -12.18
N TYR A 379 -4.33 10.28 -10.86
CA TYR A 379 -5.35 9.57 -10.10
C TYR A 379 -6.29 10.54 -9.37
N ALA A 380 -5.74 11.62 -8.80
CA ALA A 380 -6.53 12.61 -8.08
C ALA A 380 -6.18 14.05 -8.47
N LEU A 381 -7.23 14.86 -8.53
CA LEU A 381 -7.20 16.31 -8.70
C LEU A 381 -7.88 16.95 -7.50
N GLN A 382 -7.18 17.84 -6.80
CA GLN A 382 -7.74 18.63 -5.70
C GLN A 382 -7.53 20.12 -5.94
N LEU A 383 -8.62 20.88 -5.89
CA LEU A 383 -8.64 22.34 -5.88
C LEU A 383 -9.23 22.80 -4.55
N GLU A 384 -8.41 23.43 -3.72
CA GLU A 384 -8.80 23.82 -2.37
C GLU A 384 -8.60 25.32 -2.14
N SER A 385 -9.62 25.98 -1.59
CA SER A 385 -9.63 27.43 -1.39
C SER A 385 -9.31 28.18 -2.69
N THR A 386 -9.83 27.67 -3.81
CA THR A 386 -9.67 28.28 -5.13
C THR A 386 -10.90 29.10 -5.45
N ASN A 387 -10.75 30.32 -5.96
CA ASN A 387 -11.86 31.20 -6.36
C ASN A 387 -12.58 30.70 -7.64
N LEU A 388 -12.73 29.39 -7.80
CA LEU A 388 -13.30 28.69 -8.93
C LEU A 388 -14.79 29.01 -9.06
N THR A 389 -15.21 29.41 -10.26
CA THR A 389 -16.60 29.77 -10.59
C THR A 389 -17.17 28.91 -11.69
N HIS A 390 -16.32 28.45 -12.61
CA HIS A 390 -16.65 27.54 -13.71
C HIS A 390 -15.42 26.72 -14.08
N TRP A 391 -15.61 25.61 -14.78
CA TRP A 391 -14.50 24.82 -15.33
C TRP A 391 -14.92 24.20 -16.66
N ASP A 392 -14.52 24.84 -17.75
CA ASP A 392 -15.03 24.60 -19.10
C ASP A 392 -14.26 23.51 -19.86
N VAL A 393 -13.77 22.50 -19.14
CA VAL A 393 -13.19 21.29 -19.72
C VAL A 393 -14.27 20.21 -19.77
N GLU A 394 -14.43 19.52 -20.88
CA GLU A 394 -15.40 18.43 -20.95
C GLU A 394 -14.81 17.16 -20.31
N GLY A 395 -15.48 16.63 -19.29
CA GLY A 395 -14.99 15.46 -18.55
C GLY A 395 -14.90 14.19 -19.41
N SER A 396 -15.75 14.07 -20.43
CA SER A 396 -15.79 12.96 -21.40
C SER A 396 -14.47 12.79 -22.17
N GLU A 397 -13.70 13.86 -22.34
CA GLU A 397 -12.43 13.90 -23.07
C GLU A 397 -11.23 13.54 -22.21
N LEU A 398 -11.41 13.42 -20.88
CA LEU A 398 -10.32 13.18 -19.94
C LEU A 398 -9.95 11.70 -19.79
N GLN A 399 -8.71 11.48 -19.38
CA GLN A 399 -8.12 10.15 -19.17
C GLN A 399 -8.90 9.34 -18.12
N SER A 400 -9.02 8.03 -18.33
CA SER A 400 -9.70 7.13 -17.39
C SER A 400 -8.93 6.86 -16.09
N SER A 401 -7.69 7.35 -15.97
CA SER A 401 -6.86 7.22 -14.77
C SER A 401 -7.41 8.02 -13.59
N ILE A 402 -8.07 9.15 -13.85
CA ILE A 402 -8.61 10.05 -12.82
C ILE A 402 -9.75 9.35 -12.11
N LYS A 403 -9.61 9.18 -10.79
CA LYS A 403 -10.60 8.55 -9.91
C LYS A 403 -11.21 9.53 -8.92
N VAL A 404 -10.45 10.51 -8.49
CA VAL A 404 -10.84 11.48 -7.46
C VAL A 404 -10.81 12.88 -8.06
N ILE A 405 -11.93 13.60 -7.94
CA ILE A 405 -11.98 15.04 -8.17
C ILE A 405 -12.53 15.68 -6.90
N SER A 406 -11.74 16.55 -6.31
CA SER A 406 -12.08 17.29 -5.10
C SER A 406 -12.02 18.80 -5.38
N ILE A 407 -13.10 19.49 -5.10
CA ILE A 407 -13.23 20.94 -5.17
C ILE A 407 -13.76 21.39 -3.83
N ARG A 408 -13.01 22.26 -3.15
CA ARG A 408 -13.32 22.70 -1.79
C ARG A 408 -13.07 24.19 -1.62
N GLY A 409 -13.94 24.89 -0.89
CA GLY A 409 -13.78 26.32 -0.60
C GLY A 409 -13.73 27.14 -1.89
N SER A 410 -14.78 27.04 -2.70
CA SER A 410 -14.87 27.65 -4.04
C SER A 410 -16.14 28.48 -4.20
N ARG A 411 -16.26 29.22 -5.31
CA ARG A 411 -17.43 30.06 -5.63
C ARG A 411 -18.30 29.45 -6.72
N LEU A 412 -18.41 28.12 -6.73
CA LEU A 412 -19.23 27.40 -7.69
C LEU A 412 -20.71 27.56 -7.33
N GLU A 413 -21.46 28.23 -8.20
CA GLU A 413 -22.93 28.30 -8.11
C GLU A 413 -23.61 27.15 -8.87
N GLN A 414 -22.87 26.51 -9.79
CA GLN A 414 -23.35 25.38 -10.61
C GLN A 414 -22.27 24.30 -10.71
N VAL A 415 -22.71 23.06 -10.99
CA VAL A 415 -21.78 21.96 -11.24
C VAL A 415 -20.94 22.27 -12.49
N PRO A 416 -19.60 22.20 -12.40
CA PRO A 416 -18.74 22.53 -13.52
C PRO A 416 -18.86 21.51 -14.66
N ARG A 417 -18.61 21.95 -15.91
CA ARG A 417 -18.74 21.12 -17.12
C ARG A 417 -17.87 19.87 -17.10
N ILE A 418 -16.73 19.91 -16.41
CA ILE A 418 -15.84 18.76 -16.21
C ILE A 418 -16.53 17.60 -15.45
N LEU A 419 -17.60 17.87 -14.71
CA LEU A 419 -18.34 16.87 -13.93
C LEU A 419 -19.71 16.52 -14.53
N ALA A 420 -20.10 17.11 -15.66
CA ALA A 420 -21.42 16.91 -16.27
C ALA A 420 -21.34 16.78 -17.81
N PRO A 421 -20.93 15.60 -18.36
CA PRO A 421 -20.71 14.34 -17.66
C PRO A 421 -19.33 14.24 -17.00
N ALA A 422 -19.25 13.50 -15.89
CA ALA A 422 -17.97 13.22 -15.25
C ALA A 422 -17.07 12.30 -16.11
N PRO A 423 -15.74 12.36 -15.95
CA PRO A 423 -14.84 11.46 -16.66
C PRO A 423 -15.15 9.98 -16.36
N PRO A 424 -15.01 9.06 -17.34
CA PRO A 424 -15.42 7.66 -17.19
C PRO A 424 -14.75 6.92 -16.00
N GLY A 425 -13.57 7.39 -15.63
CA GLY A 425 -12.76 6.84 -14.56
C GLY A 425 -13.21 7.23 -13.15
N VAL A 426 -13.96 8.32 -12.99
CA VAL A 426 -14.19 8.95 -11.68
C VAL A 426 -15.06 8.06 -10.78
N ARG A 427 -14.69 8.01 -9.50
CA ARG A 427 -15.34 7.20 -8.45
C ARG A 427 -15.63 8.02 -7.21
N TRP A 428 -14.89 9.10 -6.97
CA TRP A 428 -15.10 10.02 -5.86
C TRP A 428 -15.21 11.44 -6.39
N ILE A 429 -16.33 12.09 -6.05
CA ILE A 429 -16.54 13.51 -6.30
C ILE A 429 -16.76 14.18 -4.94
N PHE A 430 -15.96 15.21 -4.68
CA PHE A 430 -16.15 16.11 -3.56
C PHE A 430 -16.35 17.52 -4.11
N ILE A 431 -17.51 18.12 -3.84
CA ILE A 431 -17.77 19.55 -4.07
C ILE A 431 -18.29 20.09 -2.74
N VAL A 432 -17.37 20.54 -1.90
CA VAL A 432 -17.65 20.92 -0.50
C VAL A 432 -17.36 22.40 -0.32
N ASP A 433 -18.09 23.08 0.56
CA ASP A 433 -17.87 24.51 0.85
C ASP A 433 -17.86 25.33 -0.44
N SER A 434 -19.03 25.33 -1.08
CA SER A 434 -19.30 26.01 -2.35
C SER A 434 -20.68 26.68 -2.29
N LEU A 435 -21.18 27.18 -3.42
CA LEU A 435 -22.43 27.95 -3.47
C LEU A 435 -23.51 27.21 -4.27
N LEU A 436 -23.44 25.88 -4.37
CA LEU A 436 -24.40 25.10 -5.15
C LEU A 436 -25.78 25.14 -4.49
N THR A 437 -26.78 25.61 -5.21
CA THR A 437 -28.18 25.60 -4.75
C THR A 437 -29.00 24.45 -5.34
N TYR A 438 -28.57 23.93 -6.49
CA TYR A 438 -29.14 22.74 -7.12
C TYR A 438 -28.08 22.02 -7.95
N ILE A 439 -28.35 20.76 -8.29
CA ILE A 439 -27.54 19.96 -9.21
C ILE A 439 -28.41 19.57 -10.41
N PRO A 440 -27.99 19.85 -11.66
CA PRO A 440 -28.78 19.54 -12.84
C PRO A 440 -28.97 18.03 -13.00
N THR A 441 -30.15 17.61 -13.49
CA THR A 441 -30.49 16.18 -13.70
C THR A 441 -29.45 15.45 -14.56
N SER A 442 -28.89 16.12 -15.57
CA SER A 442 -27.85 15.54 -16.43
C SER A 442 -26.57 15.16 -15.68
N ALA A 443 -26.20 15.91 -14.63
CA ALA A 443 -25.04 15.56 -13.81
C ALA A 443 -25.33 14.29 -13.00
N TRP A 444 -26.48 14.22 -12.34
CA TRP A 444 -26.91 13.02 -11.61
C TRP A 444 -26.97 11.77 -12.49
N GLU A 445 -27.53 11.89 -13.69
CA GLU A 445 -27.61 10.80 -14.67
C GLU A 445 -26.22 10.34 -15.17
N SER A 446 -25.20 11.20 -15.08
CA SER A 446 -23.84 10.87 -15.47
C SER A 446 -23.02 10.21 -14.35
N TRP A 447 -23.38 10.41 -13.09
CA TRP A 447 -22.61 9.98 -11.90
C TRP A 447 -22.85 8.51 -11.48
N THR A 448 -23.19 7.65 -12.42
CA THR A 448 -23.61 6.25 -12.18
C THR A 448 -22.51 5.35 -11.63
N SER A 449 -21.24 5.71 -11.86
CA SER A 449 -20.09 4.91 -11.42
C SER A 449 -19.48 5.34 -10.09
N LEU A 450 -20.05 6.36 -9.43
CA LEU A 450 -19.52 6.85 -8.16
C LEU A 450 -19.64 5.82 -7.04
N LEU A 451 -18.59 5.75 -6.23
CA LEU A 451 -18.56 5.08 -4.94
C LEU A 451 -18.84 6.07 -3.80
N SER A 452 -18.43 7.32 -3.96
CA SER A 452 -18.61 8.35 -2.94
C SER A 452 -18.92 9.71 -3.57
N LEU A 453 -19.93 10.37 -3.03
CA LEU A 453 -20.36 11.70 -3.44
C LEU A 453 -20.50 12.60 -2.22
N TRP A 454 -19.74 13.69 -2.19
CA TRP A 454 -19.76 14.68 -1.12
C TRP A 454 -20.18 16.03 -1.68
N LEU A 455 -21.27 16.55 -1.14
CA LEU A 455 -21.92 17.81 -1.51
C LEU A 455 -22.23 18.62 -0.24
N GLY A 456 -21.47 18.40 0.83
CA GLY A 456 -21.64 19.10 2.10
C GLY A 456 -21.30 20.57 2.01
N ASP A 457 -21.81 21.38 2.93
CA ASP A 457 -21.49 22.82 3.02
C ASP A 457 -21.80 23.55 1.70
N ASN A 458 -23.02 23.34 1.21
CA ASN A 458 -23.58 24.00 0.03
C ASN A 458 -24.95 24.59 0.41
N GLY A 459 -25.68 25.12 -0.58
CA GLY A 459 -27.03 25.68 -0.43
C GLY A 459 -28.14 24.78 -0.97
N LEU A 460 -27.96 23.45 -1.03
CA LEU A 460 -28.94 22.56 -1.65
C LEU A 460 -30.25 22.51 -0.86
N THR A 461 -31.36 22.77 -1.54
CA THR A 461 -32.71 22.73 -0.92
C THR A 461 -33.44 21.41 -1.15
N ASN A 462 -33.05 20.67 -2.18
CA ASN A 462 -33.67 19.41 -2.58
C ASN A 462 -32.70 18.53 -3.37
N ILE A 463 -32.98 17.23 -3.37
CA ILE A 463 -32.32 16.23 -4.21
C ILE A 463 -33.39 15.49 -5.03
N PRO A 464 -33.12 15.10 -6.30
CA PRO A 464 -34.11 14.47 -7.16
C PRO A 464 -34.49 13.08 -6.64
N ALA A 465 -35.71 12.60 -6.92
CA ALA A 465 -36.13 11.25 -6.54
C ALA A 465 -35.72 10.16 -7.56
N ILE A 466 -35.63 10.50 -8.86
CA ILE A 466 -35.63 9.47 -9.93
C ILE A 466 -34.22 8.97 -10.29
N VAL A 467 -33.17 9.70 -9.94
CA VAL A 467 -31.81 9.45 -10.48
C VAL A 467 -31.04 8.34 -9.76
N TRP A 468 -31.49 7.92 -8.58
CA TRP A 468 -30.74 7.01 -7.71
C TRP A 468 -30.69 5.57 -8.23
N GLU A 469 -31.67 5.15 -9.04
CA GLU A 469 -31.76 3.77 -9.54
C GLU A 469 -30.51 3.35 -10.33
N ASN A 470 -29.82 4.31 -10.95
CA ASN A 470 -28.60 4.07 -11.72
C ASN A 470 -27.30 4.18 -10.89
N MET A 471 -27.34 4.71 -9.66
CA MET A 471 -26.18 4.90 -8.80
C MET A 471 -25.86 3.65 -7.95
N THR A 472 -25.95 2.47 -8.55
CA THR A 472 -25.89 1.16 -7.85
C THR A 472 -24.57 0.88 -7.11
N SER A 473 -23.51 1.62 -7.43
CA SER A 473 -22.19 1.48 -6.80
C SER A 473 -21.96 2.44 -5.62
N LEU A 474 -22.88 3.38 -5.37
CA LEU A 474 -22.73 4.42 -4.37
C LEU A 474 -22.72 3.82 -2.95
N GLN A 475 -21.68 4.14 -2.18
CA GLN A 475 -21.43 3.65 -0.83
C GLN A 475 -21.57 4.74 0.23
N ILE A 476 -21.12 5.95 -0.10
CA ILE A 476 -21.11 7.12 0.79
C ILE A 476 -21.78 8.30 0.09
N LEU A 477 -22.77 8.89 0.73
CA LEU A 477 -23.42 10.13 0.29
C LEU A 477 -23.35 11.17 1.42
N ALA A 478 -22.68 12.29 1.19
CA ALA A 478 -22.61 13.39 2.15
C ALA A 478 -23.37 14.62 1.63
N LEU A 479 -24.37 15.03 2.40
CA LEU A 479 -25.31 16.13 2.13
C LEU A 479 -25.49 17.00 3.39
N ASN A 480 -24.54 16.95 4.32
CA ASN A 480 -24.55 17.74 5.55
C ASN A 480 -24.43 19.24 5.28
N ASN A 481 -24.81 20.09 6.23
CA ASN A 481 -24.70 21.54 6.12
C ASN A 481 -25.34 22.06 4.81
N ASN A 482 -26.58 21.69 4.57
CA ASN A 482 -27.40 22.14 3.45
C ASN A 482 -28.77 22.61 3.97
N ALA A 483 -29.71 22.89 3.07
CA ALA A 483 -31.06 23.35 3.42
C ALA A 483 -32.15 22.30 3.05
N LEU A 484 -31.83 21.01 3.11
CA LEU A 484 -32.75 19.94 2.74
C LEU A 484 -33.90 19.83 3.75
N SER A 485 -35.14 19.92 3.27
CA SER A 485 -36.33 19.73 4.09
C SER A 485 -36.86 18.29 4.08
N THR A 486 -36.54 17.52 3.03
CA THR A 486 -36.90 16.11 2.85
C THR A 486 -35.80 15.35 2.11
N ILE A 487 -35.86 14.01 2.17
CA ILE A 487 -35.04 13.10 1.35
C ILE A 487 -35.93 12.04 0.70
N PRO A 488 -35.56 11.52 -0.48
CA PRO A 488 -36.28 10.44 -1.16
C PRO A 488 -35.94 9.08 -0.52
N GLU A 489 -36.55 8.80 0.64
CA GLU A 489 -36.26 7.58 1.43
C GLU A 489 -36.47 6.29 0.62
N ALA A 490 -37.54 6.23 -0.17
CA ALA A 490 -37.91 5.05 -0.95
C ALA A 490 -36.84 4.70 -2.00
N GLU A 491 -36.25 5.71 -2.64
CA GLU A 491 -35.24 5.52 -3.67
C GLU A 491 -33.85 5.31 -3.09
N LEU A 492 -33.49 6.03 -2.03
CA LEU A 492 -32.24 5.77 -1.29
C LEU A 492 -32.23 4.36 -0.68
N SER A 493 -33.39 3.83 -0.29
CA SER A 493 -33.53 2.45 0.22
C SER A 493 -33.29 1.35 -0.82
N ARG A 494 -33.17 1.71 -2.10
CA ARG A 494 -32.87 0.77 -3.19
C ARG A 494 -31.39 0.73 -3.53
N LEU A 495 -30.55 1.56 -2.91
CA LEU A 495 -29.12 1.60 -3.19
C LEU A 495 -28.41 0.44 -2.48
N PRO A 496 -27.97 -0.60 -3.21
CA PRO A 496 -27.58 -1.88 -2.60
C PRO A 496 -26.23 -1.82 -1.87
N GLN A 497 -25.44 -0.76 -2.07
CA GLN A 497 -24.10 -0.59 -1.50
C GLN A 497 -24.00 0.57 -0.52
N LEU A 498 -25.06 1.38 -0.36
CA LEU A 498 -25.03 2.56 0.50
C LEU A 498 -24.91 2.13 1.98
N HIS A 499 -23.84 2.55 2.63
CA HIS A 499 -23.60 2.24 4.04
C HIS A 499 -23.32 3.47 4.90
N THR A 500 -23.12 4.65 4.30
CA THR A 500 -22.94 5.91 5.03
C THR A 500 -23.72 7.05 4.37
N LEU A 501 -24.51 7.77 5.17
CA LEU A 501 -25.31 8.92 4.75
C LEU A 501 -25.15 10.08 5.74
N HIS A 502 -24.51 11.17 5.33
CA HIS A 502 -24.37 12.37 6.16
C HIS A 502 -25.45 13.39 5.82
N LEU A 503 -26.31 13.71 6.80
CA LEU A 503 -27.43 14.66 6.69
C LEU A 503 -27.49 15.63 7.88
N HIS A 504 -26.42 15.73 8.68
CA HIS A 504 -26.43 16.62 9.84
C HIS A 504 -26.53 18.09 9.38
N ASN A 505 -27.11 18.93 10.24
CA ASN A 505 -27.37 20.34 9.98
C ASN A 505 -28.10 20.57 8.64
N ASN A 506 -29.35 20.11 8.60
CA ASN A 506 -30.32 20.32 7.52
C ASN A 506 -31.67 20.74 8.13
N GLN A 507 -32.73 20.80 7.34
CA GLN A 507 -34.07 21.21 7.75
C GLN A 507 -35.05 20.02 7.82
N LEU A 508 -34.56 18.81 8.10
CA LEU A 508 -35.39 17.60 8.15
C LEU A 508 -36.26 17.58 9.40
N VAL A 509 -37.59 17.57 9.20
CA VAL A 509 -38.57 17.49 10.30
C VAL A 509 -38.93 16.05 10.65
N THR A 510 -38.86 15.16 9.65
CA THR A 510 -39.26 13.75 9.77
C THR A 510 -38.04 12.86 9.93
N PHE A 511 -38.10 11.92 10.87
CA PHE A 511 -37.07 10.90 11.03
C PHE A 511 -37.19 9.82 9.92
N PRO A 512 -36.09 9.48 9.20
CA PRO A 512 -36.15 8.59 8.04
C PRO A 512 -36.20 7.11 8.43
N ALA A 513 -37.27 6.71 9.12
CA ALA A 513 -37.46 5.36 9.62
C ALA A 513 -37.56 4.32 8.49
N THR A 514 -38.14 4.68 7.35
CA THR A 514 -38.35 3.73 6.24
C THR A 514 -37.02 3.35 5.59
N LEU A 515 -36.12 4.32 5.44
CA LEU A 515 -34.76 4.11 4.95
C LEU A 515 -33.96 3.18 5.89
N LEU A 516 -34.02 3.44 7.20
CA LEU A 516 -33.29 2.65 8.21
C LEU A 516 -33.87 1.25 8.42
N ALA A 517 -35.18 1.08 8.23
CA ALA A 517 -35.82 -0.24 8.23
C ALA A 517 -35.35 -1.09 7.03
N ALA A 518 -35.16 -0.48 5.87
CA ALA A 518 -34.66 -1.16 4.67
C ALA A 518 -33.15 -1.42 4.71
N HIS A 519 -32.35 -0.53 5.33
CA HIS A 519 -30.91 -0.68 5.52
C HIS A 519 -30.49 -0.61 7.00
N PRO A 520 -30.63 -1.70 7.76
CA PRO A 520 -30.33 -1.70 9.20
C PRO A 520 -28.86 -1.42 9.56
N THR A 521 -27.93 -1.54 8.60
CA THR A 521 -26.49 -1.28 8.80
C THR A 521 -26.06 0.11 8.34
N LEU A 522 -26.96 0.92 7.77
CA LEU A 522 -26.65 2.24 7.23
C LEU A 522 -26.26 3.22 8.35
N GLN A 523 -25.03 3.69 8.37
CA GLN A 523 -24.63 4.77 9.27
C GLN A 523 -25.24 6.09 8.78
N ILE A 524 -26.08 6.72 9.60
CA ILE A 524 -26.74 7.98 9.25
C ILE A 524 -26.48 9.05 10.31
N THR A 525 -26.20 10.27 9.88
CA THR A 525 -26.05 11.42 10.78
C THR A 525 -27.15 12.43 10.52
N LEU A 526 -27.94 12.71 11.54
CA LEU A 526 -29.12 13.59 11.51
C LEU A 526 -29.02 14.68 12.57
N ASN A 527 -27.85 14.86 13.19
CA ASN A 527 -27.66 15.88 14.21
C ASN A 527 -28.08 17.25 13.68
N HIS A 528 -28.52 18.15 14.57
CA HIS A 528 -28.90 19.52 14.18
C HIS A 528 -29.99 19.59 13.09
N ASN A 529 -30.94 18.66 13.11
CA ASN A 529 -32.17 18.75 12.32
C ASN A 529 -33.39 19.01 13.23
N PRO A 530 -34.45 19.67 12.72
CA PRO A 530 -35.69 19.93 13.47
C PRO A 530 -36.58 18.69 13.67
N ILE A 531 -35.99 17.51 13.85
CA ILE A 531 -36.70 16.25 14.11
C ILE A 531 -37.26 16.27 15.53
N ALA A 532 -38.60 16.24 15.65
CA ALA A 532 -39.30 16.31 16.93
C ALA A 532 -39.75 14.96 17.50
N SER A 533 -39.89 13.94 16.67
CA SER A 533 -40.40 12.62 17.07
C SER A 533 -39.61 11.49 16.40
N ILE A 534 -39.32 10.45 17.16
CA ILE A 534 -38.66 9.22 16.70
C ILE A 534 -39.43 8.04 17.31
N GLU A 535 -40.04 7.21 16.46
CA GLU A 535 -40.81 6.04 16.90
C GLU A 535 -39.91 4.86 17.29
N SER A 536 -38.84 4.63 16.52
CA SER A 536 -37.89 3.54 16.71
C SER A 536 -36.47 4.08 16.57
N LEU A 537 -35.67 3.92 17.63
CA LEU A 537 -34.29 4.36 17.64
C LEU A 537 -33.40 3.29 17.02
N TYR A 538 -32.56 3.71 16.07
CA TYR A 538 -31.58 2.86 15.40
C TYR A 538 -30.18 3.18 15.94
N PRO A 539 -29.37 2.18 16.36
CA PRO A 539 -28.07 2.42 16.98
C PRO A 539 -27.05 3.08 16.04
N ASN A 540 -27.27 2.93 14.74
CA ASN A 540 -26.51 3.49 13.63
C ASN A 540 -26.96 4.90 13.22
N ALA A 541 -27.96 5.48 13.90
CA ALA A 541 -28.44 6.84 13.66
C ALA A 541 -27.93 7.81 14.74
N GLN A 542 -27.21 8.83 14.32
CA GLN A 542 -26.81 9.94 15.19
C GLN A 542 -27.86 11.05 15.11
N VAL A 543 -28.51 11.39 16.22
CA VAL A 543 -29.62 12.36 16.28
C VAL A 543 -29.40 13.44 17.34
N ALA A 544 -28.14 13.69 17.70
CA ALA A 544 -27.77 14.68 18.69
C ALA A 544 -28.31 16.07 18.32
N SER A 545 -28.57 16.90 19.33
CA SER A 545 -29.07 18.28 19.16
C SER A 545 -30.41 18.46 18.41
N THR A 546 -31.12 17.38 18.07
CA THR A 546 -32.49 17.43 17.50
C THR A 546 -33.53 17.90 18.53
N LEU A 547 -34.71 18.31 18.09
CA LEU A 547 -35.83 18.65 18.99
C LEU A 547 -36.24 17.45 19.85
N TRP A 548 -36.18 16.24 19.29
CA TRP A 548 -36.40 14.99 20.02
C TRP A 548 -35.43 14.84 21.21
N CYS A 549 -34.13 14.99 20.98
CA CYS A 549 -33.12 14.93 22.04
C CYS A 549 -33.27 16.03 23.09
N LYS A 550 -33.75 17.22 22.71
CA LYS A 550 -34.09 18.29 23.67
C LYS A 550 -35.27 17.93 24.56
N SER A 551 -36.22 17.14 24.07
CA SER A 551 -37.40 16.69 24.83
C SER A 551 -37.17 15.41 25.65
N GLN A 552 -36.30 14.52 25.19
CA GLN A 552 -36.01 13.22 25.79
C GLN A 552 -34.49 12.95 25.76
N PRO A 553 -33.73 13.50 26.72
CA PRO A 553 -32.27 13.34 26.72
C PRO A 553 -31.89 11.90 27.07
N VAL A 554 -31.50 11.12 26.07
CA VAL A 554 -30.91 9.77 26.24
C VAL A 554 -29.39 9.91 26.13
N SER A 555 -28.66 9.67 27.22
CA SER A 555 -27.23 10.00 27.35
C SER A 555 -26.33 9.46 26.22
N ASP A 556 -26.61 8.27 25.70
CA ASP A 556 -25.76 7.61 24.69
C ASP A 556 -26.01 8.11 23.25
N VAL A 557 -27.13 8.80 23.02
CA VAL A 557 -27.59 9.21 21.68
C VAL A 557 -27.69 10.74 21.56
N CYS A 558 -28.08 11.40 22.64
CA CYS A 558 -28.27 12.84 22.75
C CYS A 558 -27.06 13.52 23.39
N TYR A 559 -25.89 13.27 22.83
CA TYR A 559 -24.67 13.97 23.23
C TYR A 559 -24.65 15.41 22.66
N ALA A 560 -23.72 16.24 23.14
CA ALA A 560 -23.49 17.58 22.59
C ALA A 560 -22.40 17.54 21.51
N ASP A 561 -22.63 18.24 20.40
CA ASP A 561 -21.64 18.56 19.38
C ASP A 561 -20.87 19.84 19.75
N CYS A 562 -19.66 20.02 19.22
CA CYS A 562 -18.82 21.18 19.53
C CYS A 562 -19.27 22.48 18.85
N ALA A 563 -19.99 22.38 17.72
CA ALA A 563 -20.66 23.46 17.02
C ALA A 563 -21.85 22.91 16.22
N GLU A 564 -22.82 23.78 15.90
CA GLU A 564 -24.05 23.37 15.19
C GLU A 564 -23.81 22.91 13.74
N THR A 565 -22.89 23.59 13.06
CA THR A 565 -22.46 23.25 11.69
C THR A 565 -21.47 22.09 11.65
N CYS A 566 -20.99 21.63 12.80
CA CYS A 566 -19.90 20.69 12.89
C CYS A 566 -20.38 19.31 13.37
N GLY A 567 -20.53 18.38 12.45
CA GLY A 567 -20.81 16.99 12.80
C GLY A 567 -19.54 16.28 13.29
N ARG A 568 -19.64 15.42 14.30
CA ARG A 568 -18.51 14.57 14.75
C ARG A 568 -17.75 13.82 13.66
N PRO A 569 -18.36 13.30 12.58
CA PRO A 569 -17.60 12.59 11.54
C PRO A 569 -16.65 13.48 10.73
N VAL A 570 -16.79 14.80 10.81
CA VAL A 570 -15.92 15.76 10.10
C VAL A 570 -14.98 16.49 11.04
N VAL A 571 -15.05 16.25 12.36
CA VAL A 571 -14.09 16.80 13.32
C VAL A 571 -12.80 16.00 13.30
N GLY A 572 -11.66 16.66 13.14
CA GLY A 572 -10.34 16.02 13.26
C GLY A 572 -10.03 15.05 12.12
N ASN A 573 -10.57 15.32 10.92
CA ASN A 573 -10.46 14.46 9.74
C ASN A 573 -9.27 14.83 8.81
N TYR A 574 -8.31 15.60 9.32
CA TYR A 574 -7.11 16.10 8.63
C TYR A 574 -7.40 16.97 7.41
N LEU A 575 -8.63 17.46 7.30
CA LEU A 575 -9.03 18.51 6.39
C LEU A 575 -9.51 19.69 7.21
N CYS A 576 -9.16 20.93 6.85
CA CYS A 576 -9.76 22.07 7.54
C CYS A 576 -11.23 22.29 7.14
N ASP A 577 -12.18 21.67 7.86
CA ASP A 577 -13.60 21.89 7.65
C ASP A 577 -14.02 23.23 8.27
N LEU A 578 -14.36 24.21 7.41
CA LEU A 578 -14.78 25.54 7.87
C LEU A 578 -15.99 25.48 8.80
N SER A 579 -16.86 24.50 8.61
CA SER A 579 -18.01 24.24 9.48
C SER A 579 -17.61 23.81 10.91
N CYS A 580 -16.39 23.29 11.08
CA CYS A 580 -15.76 22.91 12.34
C CYS A 580 -14.66 23.88 12.81
N ASN A 581 -14.37 24.93 12.03
CA ASN A 581 -13.33 25.92 12.33
C ASN A 581 -13.79 26.93 13.42
N THR A 582 -13.98 26.43 14.64
CA THR A 582 -14.41 27.23 15.80
C THR A 582 -13.55 26.95 17.01
N THR A 583 -13.46 27.88 17.96
CA THR A 583 -12.71 27.69 19.21
C THR A 583 -13.24 26.53 20.04
N THR A 584 -14.56 26.27 20.01
CA THR A 584 -15.20 25.18 20.77
C THR A 584 -14.87 23.80 20.19
N CYS A 585 -14.73 23.71 18.87
CA CYS A 585 -14.23 22.53 18.17
C CYS A 585 -12.69 22.46 18.10
N GLN A 586 -11.98 23.33 18.84
CA GLN A 586 -10.52 23.42 18.83
C GLN A 586 -9.92 23.63 17.43
N TYR A 587 -10.60 24.42 16.59
CA TYR A 587 -10.23 24.65 15.19
C TYR A 587 -10.11 23.36 14.40
N ASP A 588 -11.17 22.55 14.48
CA ASP A 588 -11.23 21.23 13.86
C ASP A 588 -10.15 20.26 14.39
N GLU A 589 -10.04 20.17 15.72
CA GLU A 589 -8.95 19.46 16.43
C GLU A 589 -7.53 19.85 15.98
N GLY A 590 -7.38 21.06 15.44
CA GLY A 590 -6.12 21.61 14.96
C GLY A 590 -5.94 21.55 13.45
N ASP A 591 -6.86 20.92 12.72
CA ASP A 591 -6.77 20.77 11.27
C ASP A 591 -6.89 22.10 10.54
N CYS A 592 -7.54 23.12 11.13
CA CYS A 592 -7.67 24.47 10.56
C CYS A 592 -6.63 25.50 11.04
N ILE A 593 -5.62 25.08 11.79
CA ILE A 593 -4.60 26.00 12.32
C ILE A 593 -3.51 26.21 11.25
N TYR A 594 -3.74 27.18 10.36
CA TYR A 594 -2.79 27.55 9.28
C TYR A 594 -2.26 28.97 9.38
#